data_AF-A0A9P8WGP7-F1
#
_entry.id   AF-A0A9P8WGP7-F1
#
_cell.length_a   1.000
_cell.length_b   1.000
_cell.length_c   1.000
_cell.angle_alpha   90.00
_cell.angle_beta   90.00
_cell.angle_gamma   90.00
#
_symmetry.space_group_name_H-M   'P 1'
#
loop_
_entity.id
_entity.type
_entity.pdbx_description
1 polymer ?
#
loop_
_entity_poly.entity_id
_entity_poly.type
_entity_poly.pdbx_seq_one_letter_code
_entity_poly.pdbx_strand_id
1 'polypeptide(L)'
;MELVAGGQIEVHLLQGCYLESSRAEQAAFNLEGLRNSLPPPPHPHLTVVIEEVRIAGQLLRELADQSQVHFTRVPVVLDYLEIILPCLSRSLRDIKSHYEDTSLTRENRWRKMYHTMTDEASGLPLQQRFILYNHFLSLLKELLTRSPNFDLNALESVRLQIMQLRESRRIPPPPIRVGPMIRPDAHLDEVSMTSSIHWAEQIFSLPLPSRTALKHQRASKSYGPHVPWDNVRMPSDARILFMRPFNERQVSLIVYLSPRDRCPYLLMRTYHLGTPWFSLRGAHELCVEREGSCLQFWRWSTTEGCAKLWASLCFMTWEEMVLLYSCFLSFKARNTLTVQIAPQEQMLRGERKLFQARIVDDGFRHSLIVYEDQATKGIRLHAAIWEGELRQCPVWTAFITHQSASSTWMKRISKYKIRLLDVQLYVFCGNYQQQNQRRGAAGAFEICFVSEEASKRFKELFTPPPPETTTESTTEVTEKS
;
A
#
# COMPACT_ATOMS: atom_id res chain seq x y z
N MET A 1 -26.76 17.76 -16.30
CA MET A 1 -25.53 17.41 -17.03
C MET A 1 -24.80 16.40 -16.17
N GLU A 2 -24.91 15.14 -16.57
CA GLU A 2 -24.69 13.90 -15.79
C GLU A 2 -23.21 13.74 -15.39
N LEU A 3 -22.93 13.70 -14.09
CA LEU A 3 -22.58 12.50 -13.30
C LEU A 3 -21.27 11.81 -13.76
N VAL A 4 -20.15 12.24 -13.19
CA VAL A 4 -18.90 11.46 -13.17
C VAL A 4 -19.06 10.34 -12.13
N ALA A 5 -19.44 9.16 -12.61
CA ALA A 5 -19.73 7.97 -11.82
C ALA A 5 -18.46 7.19 -11.36
N GLY A 6 -17.27 7.62 -11.77
CA GLY A 6 -16.00 6.89 -11.57
C GLY A 6 -15.74 6.47 -10.13
N GLY A 7 -15.56 7.41 -9.19
CA GLY A 7 -15.18 7.10 -7.80
C GLY A 7 -16.22 6.36 -6.96
N GLN A 8 -17.51 6.49 -7.28
CA GLN A 8 -18.56 5.68 -6.65
C GLN A 8 -18.56 4.24 -7.18
N ILE A 9 -18.29 4.05 -8.47
CA ILE A 9 -18.21 2.72 -9.10
C ILE A 9 -17.03 1.91 -8.55
N GLU A 10 -15.87 2.54 -8.30
CA GLU A 10 -14.68 1.83 -7.77
C GLU A 10 -14.93 1.28 -6.35
N VAL A 11 -15.59 2.08 -5.49
CA VAL A 11 -15.94 1.66 -4.13
C VAL A 11 -17.06 0.60 -4.14
N HIS A 12 -18.05 0.74 -5.03
CA HIS A 12 -19.16 -0.22 -5.17
C HIS A 12 -18.69 -1.60 -5.68
N LEU A 13 -17.76 -1.67 -6.62
CA LEU A 13 -17.23 -2.94 -7.15
C LEU A 13 -16.37 -3.67 -6.12
N LEU A 14 -15.54 -2.95 -5.36
CA LEU A 14 -14.77 -3.53 -4.26
C LEU A 14 -15.68 -4.01 -3.11
N GLN A 15 -16.75 -3.28 -2.83
CA GLN A 15 -17.80 -3.73 -1.92
C GLN A 15 -18.55 -4.95 -2.48
N GLY A 16 -18.70 -5.03 -3.81
CA GLY A 16 -19.20 -6.19 -4.53
C GLY A 16 -18.35 -7.45 -4.29
N CYS A 17 -17.03 -7.35 -4.31
CA CYS A 17 -16.15 -8.47 -3.99
C CYS A 17 -16.36 -9.01 -2.57
N TYR A 18 -16.49 -8.13 -1.56
CA TYR A 18 -16.80 -8.57 -0.19
C TYR A 18 -18.19 -9.21 -0.07
N LEU A 19 -19.18 -8.63 -0.74
CA LEU A 19 -20.54 -9.16 -0.75
C LEU A 19 -20.60 -10.56 -1.37
N GLU A 20 -19.97 -10.75 -2.52
CA GLU A 20 -19.93 -12.06 -3.18
C GLU A 20 -19.03 -13.05 -2.43
N SER A 21 -17.96 -12.59 -1.76
CA SER A 21 -17.16 -13.42 -0.85
C SER A 21 -18.00 -14.00 0.29
N SER A 22 -18.80 -13.16 0.96
CA SER A 22 -19.71 -13.62 2.02
C SER A 22 -20.79 -14.58 1.48
N ARG A 23 -21.32 -14.34 0.28
CA ARG A 23 -22.27 -15.26 -0.36
C ARG A 23 -21.63 -16.60 -0.73
N ALA A 24 -20.37 -16.59 -1.17
CA ALA A 24 -19.63 -17.80 -1.47
C ALA A 24 -19.43 -18.66 -0.21
N GLU A 25 -19.06 -18.04 0.92
CA GLU A 25 -18.96 -18.73 2.21
C GLU A 25 -20.29 -19.35 2.63
N GLN A 26 -21.40 -18.60 2.51
CA GLN A 26 -22.73 -19.13 2.82
C GLN A 26 -23.14 -20.27 1.89
N ALA A 27 -22.86 -20.16 0.59
CA ALA A 27 -23.16 -21.21 -0.38
C ALA A 27 -22.35 -22.48 -0.08
N ALA A 28 -21.05 -22.35 0.18
CA ALA A 28 -20.20 -23.48 0.58
C ALA A 28 -20.69 -24.15 1.86
N PHE A 29 -21.08 -23.36 2.87
CA PHE A 29 -21.65 -23.88 4.11
C PHE A 29 -22.95 -24.67 3.87
N ASN A 30 -23.85 -24.13 3.06
CA ASN A 30 -25.11 -24.80 2.71
C ASN A 30 -24.86 -26.11 1.96
N LEU A 31 -23.93 -26.11 0.99
CA LEU A 31 -23.56 -27.30 0.22
C LEU A 31 -22.87 -28.36 1.09
N GLU A 32 -22.05 -27.96 2.07
CA GLU A 32 -21.48 -28.87 3.07
C GLU A 32 -22.59 -29.56 3.88
N GLY A 33 -23.57 -28.78 4.36
CA GLY A 33 -24.74 -29.30 5.05
C GLY A 33 -25.57 -30.24 4.18
N LEU A 34 -25.70 -29.93 2.88
CA LEU A 34 -26.34 -30.81 1.91
C LEU A 34 -25.59 -32.13 1.79
N ARG A 35 -24.28 -32.09 1.54
CA ARG A 35 -23.41 -33.27 1.38
C ARG A 35 -23.51 -34.20 2.58
N ASN A 36 -23.45 -33.67 3.80
CA ASN A 36 -23.51 -34.45 5.04
C ASN A 36 -24.86 -35.16 5.26
N SER A 37 -25.88 -34.79 4.49
CA SER A 37 -27.22 -35.39 4.58
C SER A 37 -27.56 -36.34 3.43
N LEU A 38 -26.67 -36.48 2.45
CA LEU A 38 -26.87 -37.41 1.35
C LEU A 38 -26.42 -38.82 1.76
N PRO A 39 -27.13 -39.87 1.31
CA PRO A 39 -26.72 -41.24 1.55
C PRO A 39 -25.42 -41.58 0.78
N PRO A 40 -24.66 -42.59 1.21
CA PRO A 40 -23.53 -43.15 0.46
C PRO A 40 -23.99 -43.63 -0.93
N PRO A 41 -23.16 -43.59 -1.99
CA PRO A 41 -21.70 -43.40 -2.04
C PRO A 41 -21.22 -41.93 -1.94
N PRO A 42 -19.89 -41.67 -1.83
CA PRO A 42 -19.36 -40.31 -1.84
C PRO A 42 -19.78 -39.53 -3.10
N HIS A 43 -19.98 -38.22 -2.93
CA HIS A 43 -20.40 -37.29 -3.98
C HIS A 43 -19.20 -36.42 -4.42
N PRO A 44 -18.25 -36.94 -5.23
CA PRO A 44 -16.97 -36.26 -5.51
C PRO A 44 -17.16 -34.91 -6.20
N HIS A 45 -18.11 -34.80 -7.13
CA HIS A 45 -18.42 -33.54 -7.79
C HIS A 45 -18.94 -32.47 -6.80
N LEU A 46 -19.75 -32.86 -5.81
CA LEU A 46 -20.22 -31.94 -4.77
C LEU A 46 -19.06 -31.48 -3.89
N THR A 47 -18.14 -32.38 -3.52
CA THR A 47 -16.95 -32.01 -2.75
C THR A 47 -16.08 -31.00 -3.49
N VAL A 48 -15.82 -31.21 -4.79
CA VAL A 48 -15.05 -30.26 -5.60
C VAL A 48 -15.77 -28.92 -5.71
N VAL A 49 -17.08 -28.90 -5.96
CA VAL A 49 -17.85 -27.64 -6.00
C VAL A 49 -17.73 -26.87 -4.70
N ILE A 50 -17.86 -27.54 -3.55
CA ILE A 50 -17.72 -26.90 -2.24
C ILE A 50 -16.36 -26.22 -2.11
N GLU A 51 -15.28 -26.93 -2.46
CA GLU A 51 -13.93 -26.40 -2.32
C GLU A 51 -13.68 -25.22 -3.26
N GLU A 52 -14.06 -25.34 -4.54
CA GLU A 52 -13.88 -24.28 -5.51
C GLU A 52 -14.72 -23.03 -5.18
N VAL A 53 -15.90 -23.19 -4.56
CA VAL A 53 -16.70 -22.07 -4.04
C VAL A 53 -15.98 -21.37 -2.88
N ARG A 54 -15.31 -22.11 -1.97
CA ARG A 54 -14.51 -21.51 -0.89
C ARG A 54 -13.32 -20.73 -1.43
N ILE A 55 -12.59 -21.31 -2.39
CA ILE A 55 -11.47 -20.64 -3.07
C ILE A 55 -11.94 -19.34 -3.73
N ALA A 56 -13.09 -19.34 -4.41
CA ALA A 56 -13.66 -18.13 -4.99
C ALA A 56 -13.91 -17.04 -3.93
N GLY A 57 -14.49 -17.43 -2.79
CA GLY A 57 -14.74 -16.53 -1.67
C GLY A 57 -13.45 -15.93 -1.08
N GLN A 58 -12.41 -16.74 -0.93
CA GLN A 58 -11.10 -16.31 -0.48
C GLN A 58 -10.45 -15.34 -1.48
N LEU A 59 -10.41 -15.69 -2.77
CA LEU A 59 -9.80 -14.86 -3.80
C LEU A 59 -10.49 -13.50 -3.94
N LEU A 60 -11.81 -13.44 -3.85
CA LEU A 60 -12.57 -12.18 -3.84
C LEU A 60 -12.21 -11.29 -2.65
N ARG A 61 -12.06 -11.89 -1.47
CA ARG A 61 -11.62 -11.17 -0.25
C ARG A 61 -10.20 -10.66 -0.40
N GLU A 62 -9.29 -11.52 -0.87
CA GLU A 62 -7.89 -11.15 -1.10
C GLU A 62 -7.75 -10.04 -2.14
N LEU A 63 -8.49 -10.11 -3.25
CA LEU A 63 -8.54 -9.05 -4.27
C LEU A 63 -9.03 -7.72 -3.68
N ALA A 64 -10.12 -7.76 -2.91
CA ALA A 64 -10.65 -6.57 -2.23
C ALA A 64 -9.71 -6.06 -1.13
N ASP A 65 -8.88 -6.93 -0.57
CA ASP A 65 -7.90 -6.57 0.44
C ASP A 65 -6.65 -5.95 -0.19
N GLN A 66 -6.16 -6.51 -1.30
CA GLN A 66 -5.00 -6.03 -2.05
C GLN A 66 -5.31 -4.74 -2.83
N SER A 67 -6.56 -4.53 -3.24
CA SER A 67 -6.97 -3.29 -3.90
C SER A 67 -6.84 -2.07 -2.99
N GLN A 68 -6.90 -2.27 -1.67
CA GLN A 68 -6.66 -1.21 -0.68
C GLN A 68 -5.17 -0.83 -0.60
N VAL A 69 -4.28 -1.78 -0.86
CA VAL A 69 -2.83 -1.59 -0.86
C VAL A 69 -2.37 -1.02 -2.20
N HIS A 70 -2.93 -1.53 -3.30
CA HIS A 70 -2.59 -1.17 -4.67
C HIS A 70 -3.67 -0.32 -5.35
N PHE A 71 -4.21 0.67 -4.62
CA PHE A 71 -5.37 1.46 -5.04
C PHE A 71 -5.24 2.09 -6.43
N THR A 72 -4.07 2.62 -6.77
CA THR A 72 -3.79 3.25 -8.08
C THR A 72 -3.93 2.29 -9.27
N ARG A 73 -3.94 0.98 -9.00
CA ARG A 73 -4.04 -0.08 -10.01
C ARG A 73 -5.41 -0.71 -10.05
N VAL A 74 -6.29 -0.34 -9.12
CA VAL A 74 -7.68 -0.79 -9.08
C VAL A 74 -8.41 -0.51 -10.39
N PRO A 75 -8.28 0.66 -11.05
CA PRO A 75 -8.93 0.91 -12.34
C PRO A 75 -8.64 -0.17 -13.39
N VAL A 76 -7.42 -0.73 -13.40
CA VAL A 76 -7.00 -1.77 -14.36
C VAL A 76 -7.76 -3.09 -14.16
N VAL A 77 -8.15 -3.42 -12.92
CA VAL A 77 -8.88 -4.67 -12.62
C VAL A 77 -10.39 -4.48 -12.57
N LEU A 78 -10.90 -3.25 -12.45
CA LEU A 78 -12.35 -2.98 -12.36
C LEU A 78 -13.11 -3.46 -13.60
N ASP A 79 -12.59 -3.19 -14.80
CA ASP A 79 -13.24 -3.61 -16.04
C ASP A 79 -13.35 -5.13 -16.13
N TYR A 80 -12.34 -5.85 -15.64
CA TYR A 80 -12.39 -7.31 -15.56
C TYR A 80 -13.33 -7.82 -14.46
N LEU A 81 -13.44 -7.11 -13.33
CA LEU A 81 -14.40 -7.45 -12.28
C LEU A 81 -15.85 -7.31 -12.76
N GLU A 82 -16.17 -6.34 -13.62
CA GLU A 82 -17.49 -6.19 -14.24
C GLU A 82 -17.87 -7.37 -15.16
N ILE A 83 -16.87 -8.07 -15.70
CA ILE A 83 -17.06 -9.28 -16.51
C ILE A 83 -17.44 -10.47 -15.62
N ILE A 84 -16.68 -10.71 -14.56
CA ILE A 84 -16.79 -11.93 -13.74
C ILE A 84 -17.86 -11.85 -12.64
N LEU A 85 -17.97 -10.72 -11.92
CA LEU A 85 -18.83 -10.62 -10.74
C LEU A 85 -20.30 -10.95 -11.02
N PRO A 86 -20.92 -10.51 -12.13
CA PRO A 86 -22.30 -10.89 -12.44
C PRO A 86 -22.48 -12.40 -12.68
N CYS A 87 -21.52 -13.04 -13.35
CA CYS A 87 -21.54 -14.49 -13.62
C CYS A 87 -21.45 -15.29 -12.31
N LEU A 88 -20.49 -14.93 -11.47
CA LEU A 88 -20.26 -15.54 -10.16
C LEU A 88 -21.46 -15.31 -9.23
N SER A 89 -21.95 -14.06 -9.13
CA SER A 89 -23.13 -13.70 -8.33
C SER A 89 -24.36 -14.51 -8.75
N ARG A 90 -24.58 -14.66 -10.06
CA ARG A 90 -25.68 -15.48 -10.57
C ARG A 90 -25.53 -16.94 -10.16
N SER A 91 -24.34 -17.53 -10.32
CA SER A 91 -24.09 -18.93 -9.91
C SER A 91 -24.31 -19.15 -8.40
N LEU A 92 -23.87 -18.23 -7.54
CA LEU A 92 -24.10 -18.32 -6.10
C LEU A 92 -25.60 -18.22 -5.73
N ARG A 93 -26.34 -17.35 -6.42
CA ARG A 93 -27.79 -17.22 -6.21
C ARG A 93 -28.55 -18.44 -6.69
N ASP A 94 -28.17 -19.02 -7.82
CA ASP A 94 -28.80 -20.24 -8.35
C ASP A 94 -28.54 -21.42 -7.39
N ILE A 95 -27.31 -21.56 -6.86
CA ILE A 95 -26.99 -22.55 -5.80
C ILE A 95 -27.91 -22.36 -4.60
N LYS A 96 -28.04 -21.11 -4.11
CA LYS A 96 -28.91 -20.80 -2.98
C LYS A 96 -30.37 -21.17 -3.27
N SER A 97 -30.89 -20.79 -4.44
CA SER A 97 -32.26 -21.08 -4.85
C SER A 97 -32.55 -22.58 -4.92
N HIS A 98 -31.63 -23.37 -5.48
CA HIS A 98 -31.78 -24.82 -5.54
C HIS A 98 -31.67 -25.48 -4.16
N TYR A 99 -30.80 -24.97 -3.29
CA TYR A 99 -30.66 -25.46 -1.92
C TYR A 99 -31.92 -25.18 -1.08
N GLU A 100 -32.54 -24.01 -1.25
CA GLU A 100 -33.72 -23.56 -0.52
C GLU A 100 -35.03 -24.16 -1.03
N ASP A 101 -35.04 -24.87 -2.16
CA ASP A 101 -36.24 -25.50 -2.74
C ASP A 101 -36.76 -26.65 -1.86
N THR A 102 -37.65 -26.31 -0.92
CA THR A 102 -38.22 -27.25 0.05
C THR A 102 -39.18 -28.27 -0.57
N SER A 103 -39.59 -28.08 -1.83
CA SER A 103 -40.46 -29.02 -2.54
C SER A 103 -39.74 -30.32 -2.92
N LEU A 104 -38.40 -30.33 -2.89
CA LEU A 104 -37.58 -31.48 -3.26
C LEU A 104 -36.86 -32.09 -2.07
N THR A 105 -36.64 -33.41 -2.14
CA THR A 105 -35.72 -34.12 -1.25
C THR A 105 -34.30 -33.59 -1.44
N ARG A 106 -33.46 -33.71 -0.40
CA ARG A 106 -32.07 -33.21 -0.43
C ARG A 106 -31.25 -33.80 -1.58
N GLU A 107 -31.45 -35.08 -1.89
CA GLU A 107 -30.81 -35.73 -3.05
C GLU A 107 -31.28 -35.13 -4.38
N ASN A 108 -32.58 -34.94 -4.54
CA ASN A 108 -33.14 -34.34 -5.76
C ASN A 108 -32.75 -32.87 -5.92
N ARG A 109 -32.53 -32.12 -4.82
CA ARG A 109 -31.95 -30.77 -4.88
C ARG A 109 -30.55 -30.78 -5.49
N TRP A 110 -29.67 -31.68 -5.02
CA TRP A 110 -28.32 -31.80 -5.59
C TRP A 110 -28.36 -32.19 -7.07
N ARG A 111 -29.09 -33.25 -7.43
CA ARG A 111 -29.17 -33.73 -8.82
C ARG A 111 -29.75 -32.65 -9.75
N LYS A 112 -30.87 -32.03 -9.34
CA LYS A 112 -31.51 -30.96 -10.11
C LYS A 112 -30.58 -29.76 -10.26
N MET A 113 -29.93 -29.31 -9.19
CA MET A 113 -28.96 -28.21 -9.25
C MET A 113 -27.82 -28.53 -10.22
N TYR A 114 -27.19 -29.70 -10.08
CA TYR A 114 -26.06 -30.09 -10.91
C TYR A 114 -26.42 -30.12 -12.40
N HIS A 115 -27.53 -30.77 -12.77
CA HIS A 115 -27.96 -30.88 -14.16
C HIS A 115 -28.46 -29.54 -14.71
N THR A 116 -29.38 -28.86 -14.00
CA THR A 116 -29.95 -27.58 -14.47
C THR A 116 -28.86 -26.54 -14.67
N MET A 117 -27.93 -26.44 -13.70
CA MET A 117 -26.83 -25.49 -13.81
C MET A 117 -25.86 -25.90 -14.93
N THR A 118 -25.62 -27.19 -15.17
CA THR A 118 -24.76 -27.62 -16.30
C THR A 118 -25.39 -27.27 -17.65
N ASP A 119 -26.70 -27.51 -17.80
CA ASP A 119 -27.42 -27.30 -19.05
C ASP A 119 -27.54 -25.81 -19.42
N GLU A 120 -27.77 -24.91 -18.45
CA GLU A 120 -27.83 -23.45 -18.70
C GLU A 120 -26.49 -22.84 -19.17
N ALA A 121 -25.38 -23.57 -18.99
CA ALA A 121 -24.03 -23.11 -19.31
C ALA A 121 -23.44 -23.85 -20.50
N SER A 122 -24.29 -24.23 -21.46
CA SER A 122 -23.88 -24.96 -22.67
C SER A 122 -23.10 -26.24 -22.36
N GLY A 123 -23.46 -26.92 -21.27
CA GLY A 123 -22.83 -28.17 -20.83
C GLY A 123 -21.61 -28.00 -19.94
N LEU A 124 -21.22 -26.78 -19.53
CA LEU A 124 -20.11 -26.56 -18.60
C LEU A 124 -20.48 -26.99 -17.17
N PRO A 125 -19.86 -28.05 -16.61
CA PRO A 125 -20.19 -28.54 -15.28
C PRO A 125 -19.92 -27.51 -14.20
N LEU A 126 -20.70 -27.55 -13.12
CA LEU A 126 -20.63 -26.55 -12.05
C LEU A 126 -19.24 -26.42 -11.42
N GLN A 127 -18.52 -27.52 -11.21
CA GLN A 127 -17.15 -27.52 -10.72
C GLN A 127 -16.20 -26.80 -11.67
N GLN A 128 -16.28 -27.08 -12.97
CA GLN A 128 -15.41 -26.47 -13.98
C GLN A 128 -15.68 -24.96 -14.12
N ARG A 129 -16.93 -24.56 -13.89
CA ARG A 129 -17.30 -23.14 -13.83
C ARG A 129 -16.58 -22.40 -12.70
N PHE A 130 -16.55 -22.96 -11.49
CA PHE A 130 -15.85 -22.31 -10.38
C PHE A 130 -14.33 -22.37 -10.54
N ILE A 131 -13.77 -23.45 -11.12
CA ILE A 131 -12.35 -23.49 -11.51
C ILE A 131 -12.01 -22.35 -12.47
N LEU A 132 -12.87 -22.12 -13.48
CA LEU A 132 -12.72 -21.01 -14.42
C LEU A 132 -12.73 -19.64 -13.72
N TYR A 133 -13.68 -19.44 -12.79
CA TYR A 133 -13.77 -18.22 -12.00
C TYR A 133 -12.51 -18.01 -11.14
N ASN A 134 -12.04 -19.06 -10.46
CA ASN A 134 -10.87 -19.02 -9.58
C ASN A 134 -9.59 -18.71 -10.34
N HIS A 135 -9.43 -19.30 -11.53
CA HIS A 135 -8.30 -19.01 -12.40
C HIS A 135 -8.29 -17.53 -12.82
N PHE A 136 -9.45 -17.01 -13.24
CA PHE A 136 -9.57 -15.60 -13.61
C PHE A 136 -9.28 -14.65 -12.44
N LEU A 137 -9.87 -14.89 -11.27
CA LEU A 137 -9.63 -14.08 -10.07
C LEU A 137 -8.16 -14.12 -9.63
N SER A 138 -7.48 -15.27 -9.77
CA SER A 138 -6.05 -15.40 -9.48
C SER A 138 -5.21 -14.53 -10.42
N LEU A 139 -5.50 -14.55 -11.73
CA LEU A 139 -4.83 -13.69 -12.72
C LEU A 139 -5.09 -12.21 -12.46
N LEU A 140 -6.29 -11.83 -12.02
CA LEU A 140 -6.57 -10.44 -11.60
C LEU A 140 -5.78 -10.03 -10.37
N LYS A 141 -5.56 -10.94 -9.42
CA LYS A 141 -4.74 -10.68 -8.24
C LYS A 141 -3.29 -10.47 -8.63
N GLU A 142 -2.75 -11.33 -9.49
CA GLU A 142 -1.41 -11.19 -10.04
C GLU A 142 -1.21 -9.90 -10.83
N LEU A 143 -2.21 -9.55 -11.66
CA LEU A 143 -2.26 -8.27 -12.34
C LEU A 143 -2.19 -7.13 -11.33
N LEU A 144 -3.06 -7.13 -10.32
CA LEU A 144 -3.13 -6.08 -9.29
C LEU A 144 -1.83 -5.92 -8.48
N THR A 145 -1.13 -7.02 -8.19
CA THR A 145 0.10 -7.03 -7.38
C THR A 145 1.38 -6.95 -8.20
N ARG A 146 1.31 -6.97 -9.54
CA ARG A 146 2.50 -6.92 -10.42
C ARG A 146 3.36 -8.17 -10.24
N SER A 147 2.70 -9.32 -10.09
CA SER A 147 3.38 -10.59 -10.00
C SER A 147 4.29 -10.79 -11.23
N PRO A 148 5.55 -11.21 -11.06
CA PRO A 148 6.42 -11.56 -12.19
C PRO A 148 5.90 -12.76 -12.99
N ASN A 149 4.96 -13.51 -12.42
CA ASN A 149 4.33 -14.67 -13.05
C ASN A 149 3.05 -14.33 -13.81
N PHE A 150 2.66 -13.05 -13.88
CA PHE A 150 1.42 -12.64 -14.55
C PHE A 150 1.47 -12.94 -16.05
N ASP A 151 0.48 -13.69 -16.54
CA ASP A 151 0.32 -14.03 -17.95
C ASP A 151 -0.93 -13.35 -18.55
N LEU A 152 -0.68 -12.36 -19.41
CA LEU A 152 -1.73 -11.62 -20.09
C LEU A 152 -2.51 -12.49 -21.10
N ASN A 153 -1.84 -13.43 -21.78
CA ASN A 153 -2.49 -14.29 -22.77
C ASN A 153 -3.46 -15.25 -22.06
N ALA A 154 -3.06 -15.77 -20.90
CA ALA A 154 -3.95 -16.55 -20.04
C ALA A 154 -5.17 -15.73 -19.61
N LEU A 155 -4.96 -14.48 -19.17
CA LEU A 155 -6.05 -13.60 -18.74
C LEU A 155 -7.06 -13.35 -19.86
N GLU A 156 -6.61 -13.03 -21.07
CA GLU A 156 -7.48 -12.78 -22.21
C GLU A 156 -8.20 -14.05 -22.69
N SER A 157 -7.53 -15.21 -22.69
CA SER A 157 -8.14 -16.49 -23.00
C SER A 157 -9.29 -16.83 -22.05
N VAL A 158 -9.05 -16.70 -20.74
CA VAL A 158 -10.05 -16.97 -19.70
C VAL A 158 -11.17 -15.92 -19.74
N ARG A 159 -10.86 -14.67 -20.06
CA ARG A 159 -11.86 -13.61 -20.26
C ARG A 159 -12.86 -14.01 -21.36
N LEU A 160 -12.38 -14.51 -22.50
CA LEU A 160 -13.23 -14.94 -23.60
C LEU A 160 -14.15 -16.10 -23.19
N GLN A 161 -13.62 -17.07 -22.44
CA GLN A 161 -14.42 -18.19 -21.91
C GLN A 161 -15.53 -17.70 -20.95
N ILE A 162 -15.22 -16.74 -20.07
CA ILE A 162 -16.24 -16.15 -19.18
C ILE A 162 -17.28 -15.36 -19.97
N MET A 163 -16.88 -14.65 -21.03
CA MET A 163 -17.82 -13.93 -21.90
C MET A 163 -18.76 -14.89 -22.65
N GLN A 164 -18.29 -16.03 -23.13
CA GLN A 164 -19.13 -17.08 -23.72
C GLN A 164 -20.11 -17.65 -22.70
N LEU A 165 -19.65 -17.93 -21.48
CA LEU A 165 -20.51 -18.37 -20.38
C LEU A 165 -21.56 -17.31 -20.00
N ARG A 166 -21.19 -16.03 -20.08
CA ARG A 166 -22.07 -14.90 -19.81
C ARG A 166 -23.20 -14.84 -20.84
N GLU A 167 -22.86 -15.02 -22.11
CA GLU A 167 -23.80 -15.08 -23.23
C GLU A 167 -24.74 -16.29 -23.11
N SER A 168 -24.22 -17.48 -22.83
CA SER A 168 -25.03 -18.69 -22.68
C SER A 168 -26.07 -18.55 -21.57
N ARG A 169 -25.72 -17.81 -20.50
CA ARG A 169 -26.57 -17.55 -19.33
C ARG A 169 -27.41 -16.27 -19.46
N ARG A 170 -27.42 -15.64 -20.64
CA ARG A 170 -28.19 -14.42 -20.94
C ARG A 170 -27.92 -13.26 -19.97
N ILE A 171 -26.70 -13.17 -19.47
CA ILE A 171 -26.27 -12.06 -18.63
C ILE A 171 -25.86 -10.92 -19.58
N PRO A 172 -26.40 -9.68 -19.44
CA PRO A 172 -26.09 -8.57 -20.35
C PRO A 172 -24.58 -8.33 -20.45
N PRO A 173 -24.01 -7.95 -21.60
CA PRO A 173 -22.59 -7.62 -21.68
C PRO A 173 -22.20 -6.51 -20.70
N PRO A 174 -20.93 -6.43 -20.25
CA PRO A 174 -20.49 -5.32 -19.41
C PRO A 174 -20.77 -3.98 -20.13
N PRO A 175 -21.14 -2.92 -19.40
CA PRO A 175 -21.42 -1.62 -19.99
C PRO A 175 -20.19 -1.12 -20.76
N ILE A 176 -20.39 -0.68 -22.00
CA ILE A 176 -19.31 -0.11 -22.82
C ILE A 176 -18.89 1.21 -22.16
N ARG A 177 -17.75 1.22 -21.47
CA ARG A 177 -17.17 2.45 -20.96
C ARG A 177 -16.64 3.27 -22.13
N VAL A 178 -17.27 4.42 -22.40
CA VAL A 178 -16.77 5.44 -23.33
C VAL A 178 -15.61 6.18 -22.63
N GLY A 179 -14.43 5.56 -22.62
CA GLY A 179 -13.18 6.08 -22.07
C GLY A 179 -12.01 5.35 -22.72
N PRO A 180 -10.77 5.86 -22.63
CA PRO A 180 -9.63 5.18 -23.25
C PRO A 180 -9.51 3.77 -22.67
N MET A 181 -9.71 2.74 -23.51
CA MET A 181 -9.47 1.34 -23.14
C MET A 181 -8.05 1.23 -22.58
N ILE A 182 -7.93 0.98 -21.27
CA ILE A 182 -6.65 0.78 -20.63
C ILE A 182 -6.18 -0.62 -21.01
N ARG A 183 -5.42 -0.73 -22.11
CA ARG A 183 -4.76 -1.98 -22.47
C ARG A 183 -3.77 -2.36 -21.36
N PRO A 184 -3.78 -3.59 -20.84
CA PRO A 184 -2.81 -4.06 -19.85
C PRO A 184 -1.36 -3.89 -20.33
N ASP A 185 -1.12 -4.06 -21.63
CA ASP A 185 0.20 -3.85 -22.28
C ASP A 185 0.74 -2.43 -22.10
N ALA A 186 -0.13 -1.42 -22.12
CA ALA A 186 0.28 -0.02 -21.96
C ALA A 186 0.77 0.32 -20.53
N HIS A 187 0.54 -0.58 -19.56
CA HIS A 187 1.01 -0.44 -18.18
C HIS A 187 2.30 -1.23 -17.86
N LEU A 188 2.75 -2.09 -18.77
CA LEU A 188 3.98 -2.88 -18.64
C LEU A 188 5.21 -2.15 -19.22
N ASP A 189 5.01 -1.17 -20.12
CA ASP A 189 6.11 -0.34 -20.63
C ASP A 189 6.54 0.74 -19.62
N GLU A 190 7.64 0.44 -18.93
CA GLU A 190 8.20 1.13 -17.76
C GLU A 190 8.81 2.53 -18.05
N VAL A 191 8.61 3.12 -19.23
CA VAL A 191 9.31 4.36 -19.65
C VAL A 191 8.38 5.55 -19.92
N SER A 192 7.07 5.37 -20.11
CA SER A 192 6.18 6.49 -20.49
C SER A 192 5.27 7.03 -19.37
N MET A 193 5.19 6.38 -18.21
CA MET A 193 4.20 6.70 -17.15
C MET A 193 4.71 7.61 -16.01
N THR A 194 5.94 8.11 -16.09
CA THR A 194 6.52 8.95 -15.02
C THR A 194 5.91 10.34 -14.92
N SER A 195 5.02 10.73 -15.86
CA SER A 195 4.39 12.06 -15.87
C SER A 195 3.06 12.16 -15.13
N SER A 196 2.35 11.07 -14.81
CA SER A 196 0.99 11.16 -14.21
C SER A 196 0.88 10.64 -12.77
N ILE A 197 1.79 9.76 -12.33
CA ILE A 197 1.75 9.14 -11.00
C ILE A 197 2.33 10.10 -9.97
N HIS A 198 1.54 10.44 -8.96
CA HIS A 198 1.98 11.33 -7.89
C HIS A 198 3.04 10.62 -7.03
N TRP A 199 4.12 11.32 -6.63
CA TRP A 199 5.23 10.72 -5.87
C TRP A 199 4.78 9.96 -4.60
N ALA A 200 3.73 10.45 -3.93
CA ALA A 200 3.20 9.81 -2.72
C ALA A 200 2.55 8.45 -2.96
N GLU A 201 2.03 8.20 -4.16
CA GLU A 201 1.49 6.89 -4.57
C GLU A 201 2.63 5.86 -4.71
N GLN A 202 3.81 6.32 -5.17
CA GLN A 202 4.97 5.47 -5.40
C GLN A 202 5.62 5.04 -4.08
N ILE A 203 5.77 5.94 -3.11
CA ILE A 203 6.48 5.68 -1.85
C ILE A 203 6.01 4.39 -1.15
N PHE A 204 4.69 4.21 -1.04
CA PHE A 204 4.11 3.07 -0.34
C PHE A 204 3.94 1.82 -1.21
N SER A 205 4.20 1.95 -2.52
CA SER A 205 4.24 0.83 -3.47
C SER A 205 5.64 0.20 -3.54
N LEU A 206 6.68 0.91 -3.09
CA LEU A 206 8.07 0.44 -3.10
C LEU A 206 8.32 -0.59 -1.98
N PRO A 207 9.15 -1.62 -2.23
CA PRO A 207 9.51 -2.60 -1.21
C PRO A 207 10.39 -1.96 -0.14
N LEU A 208 10.10 -2.28 1.13
CA LEU A 208 10.93 -1.87 2.27
C LEU A 208 12.23 -2.70 2.33
N PRO A 209 13.43 -2.08 2.32
CA PRO A 209 14.69 -2.81 2.39
C PRO A 209 14.94 -3.43 3.77
N SER A 210 14.27 -2.93 4.81
CA SER A 210 14.29 -3.46 6.17
C SER A 210 12.94 -3.24 6.85
N ARG A 211 12.68 -4.04 7.89
CA ARG A 211 11.47 -3.98 8.72
C ARG A 211 11.86 -4.00 10.19
N THR A 212 12.41 -2.90 10.66
CA THR A 212 12.93 -2.77 12.02
C THR A 212 11.77 -2.63 13.01
N ALA A 213 11.57 -3.65 13.86
CA ALA A 213 10.42 -3.73 14.75
C ALA A 213 10.42 -2.61 15.80
N LEU A 214 9.27 -1.94 15.96
CA LEU A 214 9.01 -1.00 17.03
C LEU A 214 8.39 -1.73 18.25
N LYS A 215 8.90 -1.42 19.45
CA LYS A 215 8.40 -1.97 20.72
C LYS A 215 7.17 -1.21 21.22
N HIS A 216 6.45 -1.80 22.17
CA HIS A 216 5.29 -1.19 22.86
C HIS A 216 4.17 -0.77 21.90
N GLN A 217 3.64 -1.74 21.15
CA GLN A 217 2.55 -1.50 20.21
C GLN A 217 1.25 -1.20 20.97
N ARG A 218 0.55 -0.15 20.53
CA ARG A 218 -0.78 0.22 21.02
C ARG A 218 -1.75 0.19 19.84
N ALA A 219 -3.03 -0.01 20.10
CA ALA A 219 -4.03 0.10 19.04
C ALA A 219 -4.07 1.53 18.50
N SER A 220 -4.10 1.68 17.17
CA SER A 220 -4.32 2.97 16.51
C SER A 220 -5.72 3.49 16.87
N LYS A 221 -5.87 4.80 17.04
CA LYS A 221 -7.14 5.43 17.42
C LYS A 221 -7.39 6.69 16.62
N SER A 222 -8.64 6.90 16.23
CA SER A 222 -9.13 8.17 15.71
C SER A 222 -9.99 8.82 16.81
N TYR A 223 -9.69 10.08 17.14
CA TYR A 223 -10.33 10.83 18.23
C TYR A 223 -11.35 11.85 17.74
N GLY A 224 -11.39 12.11 16.43
CA GLY A 224 -12.43 12.92 15.80
C GLY A 224 -12.19 14.44 15.86
N PRO A 225 -13.21 15.24 15.52
CA PRO A 225 -14.63 14.90 15.53
C PRO A 225 -15.03 13.96 14.41
N HIS A 226 -15.91 13.01 14.71
CA HIS A 226 -16.42 12.04 13.74
C HIS A 226 -17.78 12.43 13.21
N VAL A 227 -18.01 12.18 11.94
CA VAL A 227 -19.27 12.39 11.26
C VAL A 227 -19.61 11.18 10.38
N PRO A 228 -20.90 10.95 10.08
CA PRO A 228 -21.31 10.02 9.03
C PRO A 228 -20.76 10.43 7.66
N TRP A 229 -20.70 9.49 6.72
CA TRP A 229 -20.16 9.72 5.37
C TRP A 229 -20.83 10.90 4.66
N ASP A 230 -22.16 11.04 4.77
CA ASP A 230 -22.95 12.08 4.09
C ASP A 230 -22.54 13.51 4.49
N ASN A 231 -21.88 13.64 5.64
CA ASN A 231 -21.42 14.93 6.17
C ASN A 231 -19.93 15.19 5.90
N VAL A 232 -19.23 14.24 5.25
CA VAL A 232 -17.82 14.40 4.87
C VAL A 232 -17.74 15.27 3.63
N ARG A 233 -17.04 16.41 3.72
CA ARG A 233 -16.85 17.35 2.60
C ARG A 233 -15.67 16.94 1.71
N MET A 234 -15.62 15.70 1.27
CA MET A 234 -14.63 15.23 0.29
C MET A 234 -15.19 15.45 -1.12
N PRO A 235 -14.48 16.18 -2.01
CA PRO A 235 -14.89 16.32 -3.41
C PRO A 235 -14.96 14.96 -4.11
N SER A 236 -15.96 14.75 -4.99
CA SER A 236 -16.13 13.49 -5.72
C SER A 236 -15.02 13.22 -6.75
N ASP A 237 -14.32 14.27 -7.17
CA ASP A 237 -13.17 14.29 -8.08
C ASP A 237 -11.83 14.35 -7.35
N ALA A 238 -11.82 14.10 -6.02
CA ALA A 238 -10.60 14.00 -5.24
C ALA A 238 -9.70 12.85 -5.71
N ARG A 239 -8.41 13.14 -5.91
CA ARG A 239 -7.41 12.13 -6.27
C ARG A 239 -6.88 11.49 -4.99
N ILE A 240 -7.28 10.24 -4.73
CA ILE A 240 -6.72 9.45 -3.63
C ILE A 240 -5.25 9.13 -3.96
N LEU A 241 -4.36 9.48 -3.04
CA LEU A 241 -2.92 9.22 -3.15
C LEU A 241 -2.55 7.87 -2.54
N PHE A 242 -3.05 7.56 -1.35
CA PHE A 242 -2.86 6.26 -0.73
C PHE A 242 -3.87 6.04 0.40
N MET A 243 -4.06 4.77 0.77
CA MET A 243 -4.80 4.37 1.96
C MET A 243 -3.95 3.43 2.80
N ARG A 244 -3.98 3.62 4.12
CA ARG A 244 -3.26 2.80 5.10
C ARG A 244 -4.23 2.25 6.14
N PRO A 245 -4.48 0.92 6.18
CA PRO A 245 -5.26 0.30 7.22
C PRO A 245 -4.44 0.11 8.50
N PHE A 246 -5.12 0.16 9.64
CA PHE A 246 -4.58 -0.09 10.98
C PHE A 246 -5.57 -0.96 11.76
N ASN A 247 -5.08 -1.68 12.77
CA ASN A 247 -5.88 -2.55 13.66
C ASN A 247 -6.84 -3.46 12.87
N GLU A 248 -6.33 -4.30 11.97
CA GLU A 248 -7.18 -5.20 11.16
C GLU A 248 -8.32 -4.46 10.43
N ARG A 249 -8.03 -3.23 9.96
CA ARG A 249 -8.96 -2.34 9.21
C ARG A 249 -10.05 -1.69 10.05
N GLN A 250 -10.03 -1.82 11.37
CA GLN A 250 -10.91 -1.04 12.26
C GLN A 250 -10.67 0.46 12.13
N VAL A 251 -9.43 0.85 11.81
CA VAL A 251 -9.05 2.23 11.53
C VAL A 251 -8.35 2.28 10.17
N SER A 252 -8.59 3.33 9.39
CA SER A 252 -7.90 3.54 8.11
C SER A 252 -7.63 5.02 7.87
N LEU A 253 -6.42 5.33 7.43
CA LEU A 253 -6.04 6.66 6.96
C LEU A 253 -6.13 6.67 5.43
N ILE A 254 -6.87 7.62 4.87
CA ILE A 254 -6.96 7.89 3.44
C ILE A 254 -6.37 9.27 3.20
N VAL A 255 -5.41 9.39 2.30
CA VAL A 255 -4.82 10.68 1.93
C VAL A 255 -5.14 10.97 0.48
N TYR A 256 -5.63 12.18 0.21
CA TYR A 256 -6.04 12.59 -1.13
C TYR A 256 -5.65 14.04 -1.43
N LEU A 257 -5.57 14.39 -2.71
CA LEU A 257 -5.49 15.78 -3.18
C LEU A 257 -6.87 16.28 -3.55
N SER A 258 -7.24 17.43 -2.99
CA SER A 258 -8.45 18.13 -3.38
C SER A 258 -8.20 18.89 -4.69
N PRO A 259 -9.07 18.75 -5.71
CA PRO A 259 -8.92 19.46 -6.98
C PRO A 259 -9.25 20.95 -6.86
N ARG A 260 -9.95 21.35 -5.80
CA ARG A 260 -10.40 22.74 -5.58
C ARG A 260 -9.23 23.67 -5.24
N ASP A 261 -8.33 23.19 -4.39
CA ASP A 261 -7.21 23.95 -3.83
C ASP A 261 -5.86 23.27 -4.04
N ARG A 262 -5.84 22.10 -4.70
CA ARG A 262 -4.65 21.25 -4.93
C ARG A 262 -3.92 20.88 -3.64
N CYS A 263 -4.62 20.93 -2.50
CA CYS A 263 -4.03 20.66 -1.20
C CYS A 263 -4.26 19.22 -0.75
N PRO A 264 -3.31 18.64 0.01
CA PRO A 264 -3.47 17.32 0.61
C PRO A 264 -4.37 17.34 1.84
N TYR A 265 -5.30 16.39 1.87
CA TYR A 265 -6.24 16.14 2.96
C TYR A 265 -6.09 14.72 3.49
N LEU A 266 -6.27 14.59 4.81
CA LEU A 266 -6.23 13.32 5.53
C LEU A 266 -7.64 13.01 6.06
N LEU A 267 -8.16 11.86 5.65
CA LEU A 267 -9.45 11.32 6.06
C LEU A 267 -9.22 10.06 6.90
N MET A 268 -9.65 10.10 8.16
CA MET A 268 -9.70 8.93 9.03
C MET A 268 -11.06 8.26 8.90
N ARG A 269 -11.06 6.95 8.69
CA ARG A 269 -12.22 6.07 8.86
C ARG A 269 -12.01 5.23 10.12
N THR A 270 -13.02 5.14 10.96
CA THR A 270 -13.06 4.23 12.12
C THR A 270 -14.39 3.51 12.17
N TYR A 271 -14.43 2.28 12.67
CA TYR A 271 -15.68 1.57 12.94
C TYR A 271 -16.08 1.73 14.40
N HIS A 272 -17.37 1.99 14.64
CA HIS A 272 -17.98 1.97 15.96
C HIS A 272 -19.26 1.15 15.88
N LEU A 273 -19.33 0.04 16.62
CA LEU A 273 -20.45 -0.92 16.58
C LEU A 273 -20.80 -1.36 15.14
N GLY A 274 -19.78 -1.63 14.32
CA GLY A 274 -19.96 -2.04 12.92
C GLY A 274 -20.32 -0.92 11.93
N THR A 275 -20.59 0.30 12.42
CA THR A 275 -20.90 1.46 11.57
C THR A 275 -19.63 2.27 11.29
N PRO A 276 -19.35 2.68 10.04
CA PRO A 276 -18.20 3.51 9.72
C PRO A 276 -18.45 4.98 10.06
N TRP A 277 -17.44 5.61 10.66
CA TRP A 277 -17.41 7.01 11.04
C TRP A 277 -16.15 7.67 10.51
N PHE A 278 -16.24 8.94 10.15
CA PHE A 278 -15.21 9.63 9.38
C PHE A 278 -14.78 10.93 10.04
N SER A 279 -13.49 11.27 9.94
CA SER A 279 -12.97 12.56 10.37
C SER A 279 -12.00 13.09 9.32
N LEU A 280 -12.21 14.31 8.84
CA LEU A 280 -11.45 14.92 7.75
C LEU A 280 -10.69 16.15 8.23
N ARG A 281 -9.39 16.26 7.89
CA ARG A 281 -8.57 17.44 8.13
C ARG A 281 -7.59 17.70 6.98
N GLY A 282 -7.36 18.96 6.65
CA GLY A 282 -6.25 19.33 5.76
C GLY A 282 -4.90 19.10 6.42
N ALA A 283 -3.87 18.77 5.64
CA ALA A 283 -2.51 18.61 6.19
C ALA A 283 -1.99 19.90 6.87
N HIS A 284 -2.44 21.07 6.40
CA HIS A 284 -2.12 22.39 6.95
C HIS A 284 -2.74 22.62 8.35
N GLU A 285 -3.81 21.89 8.71
CA GLU A 285 -4.51 22.04 9.99
C GLU A 285 -3.95 21.15 11.10
N LEU A 286 -3.07 20.21 10.75
CA LEU A 286 -2.58 19.17 11.65
C LEU A 286 -1.15 19.43 12.06
N CYS A 287 -0.81 19.13 13.32
CA CYS A 287 0.57 19.02 13.78
C CYS A 287 0.94 17.56 14.00
N VAL A 288 2.16 17.15 13.66
CA VAL A 288 2.63 15.77 13.86
C VAL A 288 3.71 15.66 14.93
N GLU A 289 3.58 14.67 15.81
CA GLU A 289 4.60 14.28 16.78
C GLU A 289 4.72 12.76 16.84
N ARG A 290 5.91 12.25 17.15
CA ARG A 290 6.10 10.83 17.47
C ARG A 290 6.07 10.62 18.98
N GLU A 291 5.27 9.64 19.39
CA GLU A 291 5.22 9.13 20.76
C GLU A 291 5.41 7.61 20.72
N GLY A 292 6.62 7.14 21.04
CA GLY A 292 6.98 5.73 20.99
C GLY A 292 6.89 5.14 19.58
N SER A 293 5.99 4.18 19.40
CA SER A 293 5.68 3.50 18.13
C SER A 293 4.58 4.19 17.31
N CYS A 294 4.08 5.34 17.78
CA CYS A 294 2.94 6.03 17.18
C CYS A 294 3.32 7.39 16.58
N LEU A 295 2.67 7.73 15.46
CA LEU A 295 2.54 9.12 15.01
C LEU A 295 1.22 9.68 15.52
N GLN A 296 1.32 10.75 16.30
CA GLN A 296 0.22 11.51 16.83
C GLN A 296 -0.02 12.74 15.98
N PHE A 297 -1.24 12.88 15.51
CA PHE A 297 -1.69 14.04 14.76
C PHE A 297 -2.60 14.87 15.67
N TRP A 298 -2.26 16.14 15.84
CA TRP A 298 -2.95 17.10 16.68
C TRP A 298 -3.67 18.12 15.82
N ARG A 299 -4.83 18.58 16.27
CA ARG A 299 -5.60 19.66 15.65
C ARG A 299 -5.84 20.77 16.67
N TRP A 300 -6.06 21.99 16.20
CA TRP A 300 -6.63 23.02 17.06
C TRP A 300 -8.14 22.77 17.26
N SER A 301 -8.64 23.00 18.47
CA SER A 301 -10.07 23.00 18.77
C SER A 301 -10.53 24.42 19.05
N THR A 302 -11.26 25.03 18.11
CA THR A 302 -11.78 26.40 18.27
C THR A 302 -12.76 26.52 19.44
N THR A 303 -13.55 25.48 19.70
CA THR A 303 -14.52 25.43 20.80
C THR A 303 -13.87 25.41 22.18
N GLU A 304 -12.68 24.84 22.30
CA GLU A 304 -12.00 24.63 23.60
C GLU A 304 -10.70 25.43 23.71
N GLY A 305 -10.33 26.18 22.68
CA GLY A 305 -9.14 27.03 22.67
C GLY A 305 -7.83 26.28 22.92
N CYS A 306 -7.74 25.00 22.56
CA CYS A 306 -6.58 24.16 22.84
C CYS A 306 -6.28 23.14 21.74
N ALA A 307 -5.04 22.65 21.73
CA ALA A 307 -4.64 21.54 20.86
C ALA A 307 -5.23 20.22 21.36
N LYS A 308 -5.78 19.43 20.44
CA LYS A 308 -6.39 18.12 20.70
C LYS A 308 -5.83 17.06 19.80
N LEU A 309 -5.63 15.87 20.36
CA LEU A 309 -5.28 14.69 19.58
C LEU A 309 -6.42 14.36 18.60
N TRP A 310 -6.09 14.24 17.33
CA TRP A 310 -7.01 13.91 16.24
C TRP A 310 -6.88 12.43 15.85
N ALA A 311 -5.64 11.94 15.76
CA ALA A 311 -5.34 10.54 15.49
C ALA A 311 -4.03 10.10 16.16
N SER A 312 -3.96 8.83 16.56
CA SER A 312 -2.73 8.17 16.99
C SER A 312 -2.58 6.90 16.15
N LEU A 313 -1.63 6.90 15.23
CA LEU A 313 -1.40 5.79 14.30
C LEU A 313 -0.17 4.99 14.75
N CYS A 314 -0.38 3.74 15.13
CA CYS A 314 0.70 2.85 15.59
C CYS A 314 1.30 2.09 14.42
N PHE A 315 2.63 2.05 14.36
CA PHE A 315 3.40 1.36 13.33
C PHE A 315 4.09 0.13 13.88
N MET A 316 4.16 -0.91 13.07
CA MET A 316 4.90 -2.13 13.41
C MET A 316 6.39 -1.96 13.17
N THR A 317 6.73 -1.19 12.13
CA THR A 317 8.11 -0.97 11.69
C THR A 317 8.48 0.50 11.73
N TRP A 318 9.74 0.78 12.05
CA TRP A 318 10.28 2.13 12.08
C TRP A 318 10.28 2.78 10.70
N GLU A 319 10.57 2.01 9.66
CA GLU A 319 10.61 2.47 8.28
C GLU A 319 9.25 3.01 7.81
N GLU A 320 8.17 2.27 8.05
CA GLU A 320 6.81 2.71 7.68
C GLU A 320 6.41 4.01 8.38
N MET A 321 6.79 4.14 9.66
CA MET A 321 6.54 5.34 10.45
C MET A 321 7.30 6.55 9.87
N VAL A 322 8.60 6.38 9.59
CA VAL A 322 9.44 7.42 8.99
C VAL A 322 8.91 7.86 7.63
N LEU A 323 8.46 6.92 6.80
CA LEU A 323 7.90 7.20 5.48
C LEU A 323 6.60 8.00 5.60
N LEU A 324 5.67 7.62 6.49
CA LEU A 324 4.45 8.40 6.67
C LEU A 324 4.74 9.80 7.22
N TYR A 325 5.63 9.90 8.20
CA TYR A 325 6.05 11.19 8.76
C TYR A 325 6.66 12.11 7.69
N SER A 326 7.62 11.61 6.91
CA SER A 326 8.30 12.39 5.87
C SER A 326 7.35 12.78 4.73
N CYS A 327 6.41 11.89 4.40
CA CYS A 327 5.34 12.16 3.45
C CYS A 327 4.41 13.27 3.95
N PHE A 328 3.96 13.20 5.21
CA PHE A 328 3.14 14.24 5.83
C PHE A 328 3.85 15.60 5.87
N LEU A 329 5.12 15.64 6.29
CA LEU A 329 5.88 16.90 6.28
C LEU A 329 6.02 17.48 4.88
N SER A 330 6.21 16.62 3.87
CA SER A 330 6.29 17.04 2.47
C SER A 330 4.99 17.62 1.95
N PHE A 331 3.87 17.07 2.38
CA PHE A 331 2.54 17.62 2.11
C PHE A 331 2.33 18.96 2.78
N LYS A 332 2.61 19.05 4.08
CA LYS A 332 2.40 20.27 4.86
C LYS A 332 3.30 21.41 4.36
N ALA A 333 4.58 21.16 4.13
CA ALA A 333 5.52 22.18 3.67
C ALA A 333 5.20 22.75 2.28
N ARG A 334 4.61 21.95 1.39
CA ARG A 334 4.23 22.38 0.03
C ARG A 334 2.77 22.85 -0.06
N ASN A 335 2.07 22.95 1.07
CA ASN A 335 0.68 23.36 1.11
C ASN A 335 0.60 24.88 1.23
N THR A 336 -0.06 25.52 0.26
CA THR A 336 -0.23 26.98 0.20
C THR A 336 -1.03 27.57 1.36
N LEU A 337 -1.79 26.74 2.08
CA LEU A 337 -2.55 27.12 3.28
C LEU A 337 -1.73 26.96 4.56
N THR A 338 -0.50 26.42 4.49
CA THR A 338 0.37 26.29 5.66
C THR A 338 1.07 27.60 5.93
N VAL A 339 0.74 28.22 7.07
CA VAL A 339 1.36 29.48 7.50
C VAL A 339 2.77 29.24 8.05
N GLN A 340 2.92 28.24 8.92
CA GLN A 340 4.20 27.90 9.54
C GLN A 340 4.19 26.43 9.97
N ILE A 341 5.35 25.77 9.87
CA ILE A 341 5.59 24.45 10.45
C ILE A 341 6.35 24.66 11.76
N ALA A 342 5.86 24.08 12.85
CA ALA A 342 6.53 24.22 14.13
C ALA A 342 7.89 23.49 14.10
N PRO A 343 8.96 24.04 14.71
CA PRO A 343 10.29 23.40 14.71
C PRO A 343 10.30 21.97 15.26
N GLN A 344 9.39 21.66 16.19
CA GLN A 344 9.22 20.34 16.79
C GLN A 344 8.69 19.32 15.77
N GLU A 345 7.89 19.75 14.79
CA GLU A 345 7.39 18.88 13.73
C GLU A 345 8.48 18.53 12.71
N GLN A 346 9.50 19.39 12.55
CA GLN A 346 10.57 19.22 11.56
C GLN A 346 11.60 18.13 11.94
N MET A 347 11.53 17.61 13.16
CA MET A 347 12.37 16.51 13.61
C MET A 347 11.52 15.39 14.21
N LEU A 348 11.72 14.16 13.74
CA LEU A 348 11.02 13.01 14.28
C LEU A 348 11.55 12.72 15.69
N ARG A 349 10.72 12.90 16.70
CA ARG A 349 11.09 12.67 18.11
C ARG A 349 11.65 11.25 18.30
N GLY A 350 12.70 11.13 19.11
CA GLY A 350 13.41 9.86 19.31
C GLY A 350 14.51 9.56 18.29
N GLU A 351 14.68 10.40 17.26
CA GLU A 351 15.88 10.35 16.40
C GLU A 351 16.96 11.30 16.90
N ARG A 352 18.22 10.87 16.79
CA ARG A 352 19.40 11.72 17.01
C ARG A 352 20.09 11.98 15.67
N LYS A 353 20.52 13.23 15.47
CA LYS A 353 21.34 13.62 14.32
C LYS A 353 22.79 13.23 14.55
N LEU A 354 23.33 12.33 13.72
CA LEU A 354 24.73 11.92 13.77
C LEU A 354 25.62 12.79 12.87
N PHE A 355 25.07 13.27 11.76
CA PHE A 355 25.82 14.02 10.77
C PHE A 355 24.89 14.97 10.01
N GLN A 356 25.43 16.11 9.56
CA GLN A 356 24.76 17.00 8.63
C GLN A 356 25.79 17.71 7.75
N ALA A 357 25.53 17.77 6.44
CA ALA A 357 26.34 18.51 5.50
C ALA A 357 25.53 19.00 4.29
N ARG A 358 26.14 19.89 3.52
CA ARG A 358 25.59 20.38 2.25
C ARG A 358 26.04 19.47 1.11
N ILE A 359 25.09 19.07 0.29
CA ILE A 359 25.32 18.31 -0.94
C ILE A 359 24.74 19.05 -2.13
N VAL A 360 25.28 18.76 -3.31
CA VAL A 360 24.66 19.08 -4.60
C VAL A 360 24.06 17.79 -5.12
N ASP A 361 22.75 17.79 -5.29
CA ASP A 361 21.99 16.63 -5.70
C ASP A 361 20.87 17.09 -6.63
N ASP A 362 20.72 16.37 -7.74
CA ASP A 362 19.89 16.72 -8.89
C ASP A 362 20.04 18.18 -9.38
N GLY A 363 21.26 18.74 -9.30
CA GLY A 363 21.54 20.13 -9.66
C GLY A 363 21.13 21.17 -8.61
N PHE A 364 20.48 20.75 -7.51
CA PHE A 364 20.07 21.61 -6.41
C PHE A 364 20.93 21.41 -5.17
N ARG A 365 20.95 22.42 -4.28
CA ARG A 365 21.62 22.31 -2.98
C ARG A 365 20.66 21.72 -1.96
N HIS A 366 21.10 20.65 -1.29
CA HIS A 366 20.35 19.99 -0.24
C HIS A 366 21.17 19.88 1.04
N SER A 367 20.48 19.80 2.18
CA SER A 367 21.05 19.36 3.45
C SER A 367 20.93 17.85 3.52
N LEU A 368 22.05 17.14 3.48
CA LEU A 368 22.11 15.73 3.83
C LEU A 368 22.25 15.59 5.35
N ILE A 369 21.42 14.75 5.95
CA ILE A 369 21.39 14.48 7.37
C ILE A 369 21.40 12.97 7.59
N VAL A 370 22.21 12.49 8.54
CA VAL A 370 22.16 11.10 9.01
C VAL A 370 21.48 11.08 10.36
N TYR A 371 20.35 10.38 10.42
CA TYR A 371 19.59 10.16 11.66
C TYR A 371 19.76 8.73 12.14
N GLU A 372 19.83 8.58 13.46
CA GLU A 372 19.79 7.31 14.17
C GLU A 372 18.59 7.30 15.11
N ASP A 373 17.75 6.27 15.02
CA ASP A 373 16.68 6.02 15.98
C ASP A 373 17.27 5.56 17.31
N GLN A 374 16.92 6.25 18.40
CA GLN A 374 17.50 5.95 19.71
C GLN A 374 17.10 4.56 20.24
N ALA A 375 15.88 4.10 19.92
CA ALA A 375 15.30 2.88 20.45
C ALA A 375 15.66 1.64 19.62
N THR A 376 15.67 1.75 18.29
CA THR A 376 15.94 0.64 17.37
C THR A 376 17.36 0.63 16.83
N LYS A 377 18.11 1.74 16.99
CA LYS A 377 19.42 1.97 16.36
C LYS A 377 19.38 1.96 14.83
N GLY A 378 18.19 2.04 14.23
CA GLY A 378 18.03 2.16 12.77
C GLY A 378 18.66 3.47 12.27
N ILE A 379 19.39 3.40 11.16
CA ILE A 379 20.06 4.56 10.56
C ILE A 379 19.38 4.91 9.24
N ARG A 380 19.08 6.19 9.03
CA ARG A 380 18.57 6.69 7.75
C ARG A 380 19.35 7.90 7.27
N LEU A 381 19.51 7.95 5.96
CA LEU A 381 19.89 9.14 5.22
C LEU A 381 18.64 9.95 4.91
N HIS A 382 18.74 11.27 5.06
CA HIS A 382 17.66 12.19 4.80
C HIS A 382 18.20 13.41 4.07
N ALA A 383 17.67 13.68 2.88
CA ALA A 383 17.94 14.91 2.15
C ALA A 383 16.74 15.85 2.26
N ALA A 384 17.03 17.09 2.62
CA ALA A 384 16.05 18.15 2.71
C ALA A 384 16.52 19.41 1.98
N ILE A 385 15.58 20.25 1.57
CA ILE A 385 15.89 21.52 0.89
C ILE A 385 16.73 22.42 1.82
N TRP A 386 17.84 22.94 1.29
CA TRP A 386 18.81 23.70 2.07
C TRP A 386 18.34 25.13 2.39
N GLU A 387 17.78 25.83 1.41
CA GLU A 387 17.44 27.25 1.47
C GLU A 387 16.11 27.57 0.77
N GLY A 388 15.54 28.74 1.06
CA GLY A 388 14.24 29.18 0.55
C GLY A 388 13.06 28.83 1.46
N GLU A 389 11.85 29.08 0.97
CA GLU A 389 10.60 28.90 1.72
C GLU A 389 10.35 27.44 2.13
N LEU A 390 10.80 26.50 1.30
CA LEU A 390 10.68 25.06 1.56
C LEU A 390 11.85 24.49 2.36
N ARG A 391 12.67 25.32 3.02
CA ARG A 391 13.81 24.85 3.81
C ARG A 391 13.38 23.76 4.80
N GLN A 392 14.21 22.71 4.91
CA GLN A 392 13.96 21.48 5.69
C GLN A 392 12.81 20.60 5.19
N CYS A 393 12.15 20.94 4.08
CA CYS A 393 11.19 20.04 3.44
C CYS A 393 11.91 18.79 2.91
N PRO A 394 11.42 17.58 3.22
CA PRO A 394 12.00 16.34 2.70
C PRO A 394 12.02 16.32 1.16
N VAL A 395 13.15 15.89 0.62
CA VAL A 395 13.33 15.57 -0.81
C VAL A 395 13.35 14.07 -0.99
N TRP A 396 14.19 13.37 -0.23
CA TRP A 396 14.19 11.91 -0.18
C TRP A 396 14.72 11.38 1.15
N THR A 397 14.41 10.13 1.45
CA THR A 397 15.03 9.37 2.56
C THR A 397 15.45 8.00 2.07
N ALA A 398 16.48 7.44 2.71
CA ALA A 398 16.96 6.10 2.43
C ALA A 398 17.37 5.42 3.73
N PHE A 399 17.06 4.14 3.87
CA PHE A 399 17.40 3.36 5.05
C PHE A 399 18.74 2.65 4.84
N ILE A 400 19.62 2.74 5.84
CA ILE A 400 20.87 1.97 5.88
C ILE A 400 20.56 0.67 6.60
N THR A 401 20.72 -0.45 5.89
CA THR A 401 20.37 -1.79 6.37
C THR A 401 21.62 -2.67 6.42
N HIS A 402 21.49 -3.97 6.17
CA HIS A 402 22.56 -4.95 6.16
C HIS A 402 23.70 -4.65 5.16
N GLN A 403 23.45 -3.88 4.09
CA GLN A 403 24.49 -3.54 3.12
C GLN A 403 25.67 -2.81 3.75
N SER A 404 25.45 -2.08 4.86
CA SER A 404 26.51 -1.37 5.58
C SER A 404 27.59 -2.27 6.19
N ALA A 405 27.32 -3.57 6.35
CA ALA A 405 28.29 -4.53 6.86
C ALA A 405 29.41 -4.86 5.84
N SER A 406 29.14 -4.68 4.53
CA SER A 406 30.12 -4.96 3.48
C SER A 406 31.05 -3.77 3.28
N SER A 407 32.37 -3.90 3.46
CA SER A 407 33.32 -2.78 3.28
C SER A 407 33.29 -2.12 1.89
N THR A 408 32.69 -2.77 0.89
CA THR A 408 32.56 -2.26 -0.48
C THR A 408 31.29 -1.45 -0.73
N TRP A 409 30.35 -1.42 0.23
CA TRP A 409 29.07 -0.71 0.10
C TRP A 409 29.22 0.78 -0.09
N MET A 410 30.27 1.36 0.49
CA MET A 410 30.60 2.77 0.44
C MET A 410 32.02 2.97 -0.08
N LYS A 411 32.15 3.74 -1.18
CA LYS A 411 33.45 4.09 -1.75
C LYS A 411 33.55 5.59 -1.98
N ARG A 412 34.63 6.20 -1.49
CA ARG A 412 35.00 7.58 -1.84
C ARG A 412 35.67 7.56 -3.21
N ILE A 413 35.08 8.25 -4.18
CA ILE A 413 35.52 8.25 -5.58
C ILE A 413 36.34 9.49 -5.91
N SER A 414 36.05 10.61 -5.23
CA SER A 414 36.85 11.82 -5.32
C SER A 414 36.84 12.56 -3.98
N LYS A 415 37.53 13.69 -3.92
CA LYS A 415 37.53 14.58 -2.74
C LYS A 415 36.12 14.94 -2.25
N TYR A 416 35.18 15.08 -3.19
CA TYR A 416 33.82 15.54 -2.93
C TYR A 416 32.74 14.48 -3.16
N LYS A 417 33.08 13.29 -3.70
CA LYS A 417 32.08 12.30 -4.11
C LYS A 417 32.21 10.99 -3.36
N ILE A 418 31.08 10.51 -2.85
CA ILE A 418 30.93 9.18 -2.24
C ILE A 418 29.88 8.42 -3.02
N ARG A 419 30.19 7.17 -3.35
CA ARG A 419 29.26 6.23 -3.98
C ARG A 419 28.78 5.22 -2.97
N LEU A 420 27.48 4.98 -2.98
CA LEU A 420 26.77 3.99 -2.17
C LEU A 420 26.16 2.93 -3.09
N LEU A 421 26.34 1.67 -2.72
CA LEU A 421 25.70 0.52 -3.37
C LEU A 421 24.40 0.14 -2.65
N ASP A 422 23.45 -0.42 -3.41
CA ASP A 422 22.21 -1.00 -2.89
C ASP A 422 21.41 -0.06 -1.98
N VAL A 423 21.34 1.22 -2.36
CA VAL A 423 20.54 2.24 -1.67
C VAL A 423 19.24 2.47 -2.42
N GLN A 424 18.13 2.25 -1.72
CA GLN A 424 16.79 2.56 -2.20
C GLN A 424 16.33 3.91 -1.64
N LEU A 425 15.97 4.82 -2.55
CA LEU A 425 15.46 6.14 -2.20
C LEU A 425 13.93 6.13 -2.18
N TYR A 426 13.37 6.83 -1.21
CA TYR A 426 11.96 7.21 -1.16
C TYR A 426 11.87 8.70 -1.37
N VAL A 427 11.33 9.11 -2.52
CA VAL A 427 11.35 10.49 -3.01
C VAL A 427 10.01 11.18 -2.72
N PHE A 428 10.06 12.37 -2.14
CA PHE A 428 8.89 13.12 -1.66
C PHE A 428 8.55 14.37 -2.51
N CYS A 429 9.02 14.42 -3.76
CA CYS A 429 8.66 15.46 -4.72
C CYS A 429 8.69 14.95 -6.16
N GLY A 430 7.88 15.56 -7.03
CA GLY A 430 7.79 15.14 -8.44
C GLY A 430 8.95 15.60 -9.33
N ASN A 431 9.70 16.61 -8.89
CA ASN A 431 10.75 17.22 -9.71
C ASN A 431 12.13 16.56 -9.53
N TYR A 432 12.28 15.66 -8.56
CA TYR A 432 13.56 15.01 -8.28
C TYR A 432 13.79 13.82 -9.20
N GLN A 433 14.90 13.84 -9.92
CA GLN A 433 15.31 12.81 -10.85
C GLN A 433 16.47 11.98 -10.29
N GLN A 434 16.14 10.87 -9.62
CA GLN A 434 17.16 9.97 -9.04
C GLN A 434 18.19 9.44 -10.07
N GLN A 435 17.81 9.37 -11.35
CA GLN A 435 18.68 8.93 -12.45
C GLN A 435 19.94 9.81 -12.58
N ASN A 436 19.84 11.10 -12.24
CA ASN A 436 20.96 12.03 -12.35
C ASN A 436 22.11 11.71 -11.38
N GLN A 437 21.79 11.00 -10.29
CA GLN A 437 22.77 10.53 -9.30
C GLN A 437 23.09 9.04 -9.39
N ARG A 438 22.36 8.25 -10.18
CA ARG A 438 22.67 6.84 -10.39
C ARG A 438 23.67 6.69 -11.54
N ARG A 439 24.82 6.08 -11.28
CA ARG A 439 25.92 5.94 -12.26
C ARG A 439 26.40 4.48 -12.37
N GLY A 440 26.83 4.11 -13.58
CA GLY A 440 27.41 2.79 -13.89
C GLY A 440 26.37 1.68 -14.08
N ALA A 441 26.83 0.50 -14.50
CA ALA A 441 25.98 -0.65 -14.84
C ALA A 441 25.13 -1.19 -13.67
N ALA A 442 25.56 -0.95 -12.42
CA ALA A 442 24.86 -1.37 -11.21
C ALA A 442 23.93 -0.29 -10.62
N GLY A 443 23.78 0.88 -11.27
CA GLY A 443 22.88 1.94 -10.78
C GLY A 443 23.26 2.53 -9.41
N ALA A 444 24.56 2.52 -9.08
CA ALA A 444 25.08 2.97 -7.81
C ALA A 444 24.79 4.46 -7.56
N PHE A 445 24.43 4.81 -6.33
CA PHE A 445 24.02 6.16 -5.97
C PHE A 445 25.22 7.01 -5.55
N GLU A 446 25.42 8.16 -6.20
CA GLU A 446 26.51 9.09 -5.90
C GLU A 446 26.03 10.30 -5.11
N ILE A 447 26.72 10.62 -4.02
CA ILE A 447 26.50 11.82 -3.22
C ILE A 447 27.66 12.79 -3.48
N CYS A 448 27.34 13.99 -3.95
CA CYS A 448 28.31 15.06 -4.19
C CYS A 448 28.27 16.09 -3.05
N PHE A 449 29.28 16.08 -2.19
CA PHE A 449 29.44 17.02 -1.09
C PHE A 449 29.99 18.37 -1.58
N VAL A 450 29.57 19.46 -0.94
CA VAL A 450 30.12 20.80 -1.22
C VAL A 450 31.51 20.98 -0.62
N SER A 451 31.82 20.30 0.49
CA SER A 451 33.11 20.40 1.20
C SER A 451 33.80 19.04 1.24
N GLU A 452 35.14 19.06 1.13
CA GLU A 452 35.96 17.85 1.21
C GLU A 452 35.90 17.25 2.62
N GLU A 453 35.94 18.10 3.64
CA GLU A 453 35.85 17.74 5.06
C GLU A 453 34.53 17.02 5.34
N ALA A 454 33.43 17.48 4.74
CA ALA A 454 32.13 16.83 4.88
C ALA A 454 32.12 15.42 4.26
N SER A 455 32.73 15.24 3.08
CA SER A 455 32.89 13.91 2.47
C SER A 455 33.73 13.00 3.36
N LYS A 456 34.85 13.48 3.89
CA LYS A 456 35.71 12.71 4.80
C LYS A 456 34.95 12.26 6.05
N ARG A 457 34.31 13.19 6.77
CA ARG A 457 33.53 12.91 7.99
C ARG A 457 32.35 11.97 7.75
N PHE A 458 31.69 12.07 6.59
CA PHE A 458 30.61 11.16 6.24
C PHE A 458 31.13 9.72 6.12
N LYS A 459 32.29 9.50 5.47
CA LYS A 459 32.88 8.17 5.38
C LYS A 459 33.33 7.63 6.74
N GLU A 460 33.95 8.48 7.56
CA GLU A 460 34.39 8.13 8.91
C GLU A 460 33.23 7.68 9.80
N LEU A 461 32.04 8.26 9.64
CA LEU A 461 30.84 7.87 10.40
C LEU A 461 30.49 6.38 10.27
N PHE A 462 30.76 5.78 9.10
CA PHE A 462 30.42 4.39 8.80
C PHE A 462 31.64 3.46 8.78
N THR A 463 32.82 3.97 9.13
CA THR A 463 34.03 3.14 9.22
C THR A 463 34.23 2.75 10.69
N PRO A 464 34.35 1.46 11.04
CA PRO A 464 34.63 1.08 12.41
C PRO A 464 35.98 1.66 12.87
N PRO A 465 36.11 2.09 14.14
CA PRO A 465 37.40 2.53 14.66
C PRO A 465 38.42 1.38 14.56
N PRO A 466 39.70 1.66 14.29
CA PRO A 466 40.73 0.63 14.32
C PRO A 466 40.80 0.01 15.72
N PRO A 467 41.06 -1.31 15.85
CA PRO A 467 41.23 -1.95 17.15
C PRO A 467 42.38 -1.26 17.89
N GLU A 468 42.13 -0.84 19.13
CA GLU A 468 43.15 -0.27 20.01
C GLU A 468 44.28 -1.30 20.18
N THR A 469 45.47 -0.99 19.68
CA THR A 469 46.68 -1.74 19.99
C THR A 469 47.01 -1.50 21.46
N THR A 470 46.68 -2.46 22.31
CA THR A 470 47.17 -2.54 23.69
C THR A 470 48.68 -2.73 23.63
N THR A 471 49.44 -1.65 23.74
CA THR A 471 50.89 -1.72 23.90
C THR A 471 51.15 -2.15 25.35
N GLU A 472 51.30 -3.46 25.57
CA GLU A 472 51.86 -3.98 26.82
C GLU A 472 53.31 -3.50 26.94
N SER A 473 53.53 -2.48 27.77
CA SER A 473 54.86 -2.10 28.24
C SER A 473 55.34 -3.16 29.23
N THR A 474 56.14 -4.11 28.74
CA THR A 474 56.89 -5.04 29.59
C THR A 474 58.02 -4.28 30.29
N THR A 475 57.81 -3.88 31.54
CA THR A 475 58.88 -3.40 32.42
C THR A 475 59.60 -4.63 33.00
N GLU A 476 60.77 -4.95 32.46
CA GLU A 476 61.74 -5.84 33.09
C GLU A 476 62.25 -5.21 34.39
N VAL A 477 61.95 -5.84 35.53
CA VAL A 477 62.62 -5.58 36.80
C VAL A 477 63.74 -6.61 36.93
N THR A 478 64.98 -6.16 36.66
CA THR A 478 66.20 -6.86 37.04
C THR A 478 66.43 -6.76 38.55
N GLU A 479 66.28 -7.88 39.27
CA GLU A 479 66.89 -8.09 40.58
C GLU A 479 68.36 -8.46 40.41
N LYS A 480 69.25 -7.71 41.07
CA LYS A 480 70.60 -8.16 41.44
C LYS A 480 70.90 -7.71 42.87
N SER A 481 71.19 -8.74 43.68
CA SER A 481 71.87 -8.78 44.99
C SER A 481 71.06 -8.42 46.23
#